data_AF-L8N3C3-F1
#
_entry.id   AF-L8N3C3-F1
#
_cell.length_a   1.000
_cell.length_b   1.000
_cell.length_c   1.000
_cell.angle_alpha   90.00
_cell.angle_beta   90.00
_cell.angle_gamma   90.00
#
_symmetry.space_group_name_H-M   'P 1'
#
loop_
_entity.id
_entity.type
_entity.pdbx_description
1 polymer ?
#
loop_
_entity_poly.entity_id
_entity_poly.type
_entity_poly.pdbx_seq_one_letter_code
_entity_poly.pdbx_strand_id
1 'polypeptide(L)'
;MFEQEELEKNIANFLEIELRDSRTVLKSIESQHGILIERAQKIWSFSHLTFQEYFATKWFINHSDYSNLIIHIINKNWQEIFLLVLDQIQIADDLLLLMKDKTDYLVCTQTKLQDLLTWATEKSLIFSENKIKNKARLFYVSLYIDFYIDTDVNNISYFELDDLEDKSSSYIYLAHELNLRHDSIINSILNDTLTLLKFFNENIDFYLPFDEVDNIALSIEQDFDSILDFKVTPRVKGKLQKLKKQLPSSNDTWERHYEEWWKSQGGFWVIELREIMVKSFNMGHDWQFSKEESALLKQYYDANELIIQCLTNCSVVSSAVHQEIENTLFLPTAEIEKYKRDKLE
;
A
#
# COMPACT_ATOMS: atom_id res chain seq x y z
N MET A 1 -25.24 2.32 7.57
CA MET A 1 -26.72 2.26 7.51
C MET A 1 -27.24 2.69 8.87
N PHE A 2 -28.42 3.31 8.89
CA PHE A 2 -29.01 3.90 10.08
C PHE A 2 -30.35 3.22 10.36
N GLU A 3 -30.65 2.97 11.62
CA GLU A 3 -31.99 2.55 12.00
C GLU A 3 -32.95 3.74 11.94
N GLN A 4 -34.18 3.51 11.46
CA GLN A 4 -35.17 4.57 11.34
C GLN A 4 -35.45 5.26 12.69
N GLU A 5 -35.47 4.51 13.78
CA GLU A 5 -35.72 5.06 15.13
C GLU A 5 -34.58 6.00 15.57
N GLU A 6 -33.35 5.69 15.20
CA GLU A 6 -32.18 6.54 15.48
C GLU A 6 -32.29 7.88 14.73
N LEU A 7 -32.61 7.83 13.43
CA LEU A 7 -32.81 9.04 12.63
C LEU A 7 -33.99 9.88 13.13
N GLU A 8 -35.10 9.24 13.48
CA GLU A 8 -36.28 9.93 14.04
C GLU A 8 -35.95 10.64 15.35
N LYS A 9 -35.15 10.01 16.23
CA LYS A 9 -34.64 10.64 17.47
C LYS A 9 -33.72 11.81 17.18
N ASN A 10 -32.76 11.65 16.27
CA ASN A 10 -31.81 12.70 15.93
C ASN A 10 -32.52 13.92 15.30
N ILE A 11 -33.47 13.70 14.39
CA ILE A 11 -34.27 14.76 13.77
C ILE A 11 -35.16 15.45 14.82
N ALA A 12 -35.84 14.68 15.67
CA ALA A 12 -36.68 15.22 16.73
C ALA A 12 -35.88 16.13 17.68
N ASN A 13 -34.71 15.67 18.11
CA ASN A 13 -33.82 16.42 18.99
C ASN A 13 -33.26 17.68 18.32
N PHE A 14 -32.84 17.59 17.05
CA PHE A 14 -32.24 18.71 16.33
C PHE A 14 -33.25 19.82 15.99
N LEU A 15 -34.48 19.45 15.63
CA LEU A 15 -35.53 20.40 15.28
C LEU A 15 -36.42 20.79 16.47
N GLU A 16 -36.20 20.22 17.65
CA GLU A 16 -37.02 20.38 18.85
C GLU A 16 -38.51 20.06 18.63
N ILE A 17 -38.78 18.95 17.93
CA ILE A 17 -40.14 18.47 17.58
C ILE A 17 -40.46 17.13 18.23
N GLU A 18 -41.74 16.74 18.23
CA GLU A 18 -42.15 15.41 18.70
C GLU A 18 -41.66 14.30 17.77
N LEU A 19 -41.36 13.12 18.33
CA LEU A 19 -40.96 11.92 17.58
C LEU A 19 -41.97 11.51 16.48
N ARG A 20 -43.26 11.84 16.66
CA ARG A 20 -44.28 11.56 15.66
C ARG A 20 -44.10 12.42 14.41
N ASP A 21 -43.66 13.67 14.59
CA ASP A 21 -43.46 14.63 13.50
C ASP A 21 -42.12 14.40 12.79
N SER A 22 -41.11 13.90 13.50
CA SER A 22 -39.80 13.59 12.90
C SER A 22 -39.86 12.50 11.82
N ARG A 23 -40.78 11.52 11.94
CA ARG A 23 -41.04 10.54 10.87
C ARG A 23 -41.51 11.21 9.58
N THR A 24 -42.39 12.19 9.69
CA THR A 24 -42.90 12.94 8.53
C THR A 24 -41.75 13.70 7.88
N VAL A 25 -40.90 14.35 8.67
CA VAL A 25 -39.70 15.04 8.19
C VAL A 25 -38.74 14.07 7.48
N LEU A 26 -38.46 12.90 8.07
CA LEU A 26 -37.59 11.89 7.46
C LEU A 26 -38.11 11.46 6.08
N LYS A 27 -39.43 11.26 5.95
CA LYS A 27 -40.08 10.94 4.66
C LYS A 27 -40.09 12.13 3.68
N SER A 28 -40.12 13.36 4.18
CA SER A 28 -39.92 14.55 3.34
C SER A 28 -38.48 14.65 2.82
N ILE A 29 -37.47 14.35 3.64
CA ILE A 29 -36.05 14.31 3.21
C ILE A 29 -35.86 13.29 2.08
N GLU A 30 -36.48 12.11 2.21
CA GLU A 30 -36.47 11.07 1.18
C GLU A 30 -37.09 11.55 -0.14
N SER A 31 -38.31 12.05 -0.07
CA SER A 31 -39.12 12.37 -1.26
C SER A 31 -38.72 13.67 -1.97
N GLN A 32 -38.18 14.66 -1.25
CA GLN A 32 -37.91 15.98 -1.81
C GLN A 32 -36.42 16.24 -2.09
N HIS A 33 -35.53 15.73 -1.24
CA HIS A 33 -34.09 16.00 -1.36
C HIS A 33 -33.31 14.78 -1.84
N GLY A 34 -33.84 13.57 -1.64
CA GLY A 34 -33.17 12.33 -2.03
C GLY A 34 -31.81 12.17 -1.37
N ILE A 35 -31.55 12.81 -0.22
CA ILE A 35 -30.27 12.71 0.51
C ILE A 35 -30.19 11.39 1.27
N LEU A 36 -31.29 11.02 1.92
CA LEU A 36 -31.46 9.74 2.61
C LEU A 36 -32.54 8.92 1.91
N ILE A 37 -32.34 7.62 1.80
CA ILE A 37 -33.33 6.69 1.22
C ILE A 37 -33.48 5.45 2.10
N GLU A 38 -34.69 4.89 2.12
CA GLU A 38 -34.97 3.62 2.77
C GLU A 38 -34.48 2.46 1.89
N ARG A 39 -33.46 1.71 2.36
CA ARG A 39 -32.85 0.58 1.63
C ARG A 39 -33.56 -0.74 1.90
N ALA A 40 -34.08 -0.88 3.12
CA ALA A 40 -34.90 -1.98 3.57
C ALA A 40 -35.86 -1.47 4.65
N GLN A 41 -36.84 -2.27 5.04
CA GLN A 41 -37.84 -1.86 6.03
C GLN A 41 -37.17 -1.28 7.30
N LYS A 42 -37.39 0.02 7.55
CA LYS A 42 -36.81 0.79 8.67
C LYS A 42 -35.28 0.89 8.69
N ILE A 43 -34.61 0.63 7.56
CA ILE A 43 -33.16 0.75 7.40
C ILE A 43 -32.87 1.79 6.34
N TRP A 44 -32.10 2.80 6.73
CA TRP A 44 -31.84 3.98 5.93
C TRP A 44 -30.35 4.11 5.60
N SER A 45 -30.04 4.78 4.49
CA SER A 45 -28.69 5.18 4.14
C SER A 45 -28.69 6.52 3.42
N PHE A 46 -27.52 7.14 3.29
CA PHE A 46 -27.34 8.14 2.25
C PHE A 46 -27.66 7.53 0.88
N SER A 47 -28.25 8.33 0.00
CA SER A 47 -28.56 7.90 -1.36
C SER A 47 -27.31 7.65 -2.19
N HIS A 48 -26.26 8.43 -1.91
CA HIS A 48 -24.96 8.35 -2.57
C HIS A 48 -23.82 8.51 -1.56
N LEU A 49 -22.68 7.85 -1.86
CA LEU A 49 -21.48 7.90 -1.01
C LEU A 49 -20.94 9.33 -0.86
N THR A 50 -20.94 10.10 -1.94
CA THR A 50 -20.47 11.51 -1.93
C THR A 50 -21.22 12.39 -0.93
N PHE A 51 -22.52 12.15 -0.68
CA PHE A 51 -23.23 12.88 0.36
C PHE A 51 -22.73 12.51 1.75
N GLN A 52 -22.49 11.22 1.99
CA GLN A 52 -21.92 10.76 3.26
C GLN A 52 -20.55 11.40 3.50
N GLU A 53 -19.67 11.37 2.51
CA GLU A 53 -18.33 11.96 2.58
C GLU A 53 -18.39 13.46 2.80
N TYR A 54 -19.26 14.17 2.07
CA TYR A 54 -19.47 15.61 2.22
C TYR A 54 -19.98 15.98 3.63
N PHE A 55 -21.02 15.32 4.13
CA PHE A 55 -21.57 15.65 5.44
C PHE A 55 -20.64 15.26 6.58
N ALA A 56 -19.93 14.13 6.47
CA ALA A 56 -18.88 13.77 7.42
C ALA A 56 -17.77 14.84 7.45
N THR A 57 -17.29 15.25 6.27
CA THR A 57 -16.29 16.32 6.11
C THR A 57 -16.75 17.61 6.80
N LYS A 58 -17.97 18.08 6.49
CA LYS A 58 -18.53 19.29 7.12
C LYS A 58 -18.63 19.16 8.62
N TRP A 59 -18.99 17.97 9.13
CA TRP A 59 -19.05 17.73 10.57
C TRP A 59 -17.68 17.88 11.22
N PHE A 60 -16.62 17.24 10.69
CA PHE A 60 -15.27 17.35 11.26
C PHE A 60 -14.71 18.77 11.20
N ILE A 61 -14.93 19.50 10.10
CA ILE A 61 -14.47 20.89 9.97
C ILE A 61 -15.16 21.79 11.00
N ASN A 62 -16.50 21.69 11.10
CA ASN A 62 -17.28 22.55 11.99
C ASN A 62 -16.96 22.34 13.48
N HIS A 63 -16.56 21.12 13.86
CA HIS A 63 -16.20 20.78 15.24
C HIS A 63 -14.69 20.81 15.50
N SER A 64 -13.87 20.97 14.45
CA SER A 64 -12.40 20.87 14.53
C SER A 64 -11.92 19.58 15.20
N ASP A 65 -12.65 18.48 15.01
CA ASP A 65 -12.43 17.21 15.71
C ASP A 65 -11.52 16.27 14.91
N TYR A 66 -10.30 16.74 14.64
CA TYR A 66 -9.33 15.97 13.86
C TYR A 66 -8.83 14.73 14.61
N SER A 67 -8.85 14.74 15.94
CA SER A 67 -8.45 13.59 16.76
C SER A 67 -9.34 12.37 16.51
N ASN A 68 -10.66 12.57 16.39
CA ASN A 68 -11.56 11.47 16.02
C ASN A 68 -11.44 11.08 14.55
N LEU A 69 -11.16 12.03 13.65
CA LEU A 69 -10.90 11.72 12.24
C LEU A 69 -9.69 10.78 12.08
N ILE A 70 -8.59 11.04 12.79
CA ILE A 70 -7.34 10.25 12.73
C ILE A 70 -7.54 8.77 13.08
N ILE A 71 -8.54 8.42 13.89
CA ILE A 71 -8.84 7.02 14.22
C ILE A 71 -9.13 6.20 12.95
N HIS A 72 -9.59 6.87 11.88
CA HIS A 72 -9.95 6.24 10.62
C HIS A 72 -8.86 6.26 9.54
N ILE A 73 -7.62 6.67 9.86
CA ILE A 73 -6.54 6.83 8.85
C ILE A 73 -6.20 5.54 8.07
N ILE A 74 -6.37 4.38 8.70
CA ILE A 74 -6.13 3.07 8.07
C ILE A 74 -7.35 2.53 7.30
N ASN A 75 -8.50 3.23 7.36
CA ASN A 75 -9.72 2.78 6.71
C ASN A 75 -9.83 3.38 5.31
N LYS A 76 -9.72 2.55 4.27
CA LYS A 76 -9.81 2.99 2.86
C LYS A 76 -11.07 3.82 2.56
N ASN A 77 -12.22 3.44 3.13
CA ASN A 77 -13.49 4.14 2.94
C ASN A 77 -13.55 5.57 3.53
N TRP A 78 -12.51 5.98 4.28
CA TRP A 78 -12.42 7.30 4.89
C TRP A 78 -11.39 8.20 4.19
N GLN A 79 -10.61 7.68 3.24
CA GLN A 79 -9.56 8.43 2.55
C GLN A 79 -10.10 9.72 1.92
N GLU A 80 -11.25 9.64 1.23
CA GLU A 80 -11.88 10.81 0.61
C GLU A 80 -12.25 11.89 1.63
N ILE A 81 -12.66 11.51 2.84
CA ILE A 81 -12.98 12.47 3.91
C ILE A 81 -11.71 13.24 4.33
N PHE A 82 -10.55 12.59 4.42
CA PHE A 82 -9.29 13.29 4.70
C PHE A 82 -8.95 14.31 3.62
N LEU A 83 -9.06 13.92 2.35
CA LEU A 83 -8.78 14.79 1.21
C LEU A 83 -9.73 16.00 1.19
N LEU A 84 -11.03 15.77 1.35
CA LEU A 84 -12.04 16.81 1.38
C LEU A 84 -11.93 17.75 2.59
N VAL A 85 -11.52 17.23 3.76
CA VAL A 85 -11.24 18.06 4.94
C VAL A 85 -10.05 18.99 4.65
N LEU A 86 -8.95 18.45 4.13
CA LEU A 86 -7.74 19.22 3.84
C LEU A 86 -7.96 20.30 2.77
N ASP A 87 -8.80 20.04 1.77
CA ASP A 87 -9.16 21.01 0.73
C ASP A 87 -9.98 22.20 1.27
N GLN A 88 -10.68 22.01 2.39
CA GLN A 88 -11.63 23.01 2.91
C GLN A 88 -11.15 23.76 4.16
N ILE A 89 -10.05 23.33 4.80
CA ILE A 89 -9.48 24.01 5.97
C ILE A 89 -8.47 25.09 5.56
N GLN A 90 -8.22 26.04 6.47
CA GLN A 90 -7.30 27.15 6.20
C GLN A 90 -5.83 26.83 6.51
N ILE A 91 -5.57 25.90 7.42
CA ILE A 91 -4.23 25.49 7.86
C ILE A 91 -4.27 23.97 8.06
N ALA A 92 -3.42 23.25 7.33
CA ALA A 92 -3.39 21.78 7.34
C ALA A 92 -2.35 21.18 8.29
N ASP A 93 -1.44 22.00 8.82
CA ASP A 93 -0.27 21.58 9.58
C ASP A 93 -0.61 20.58 10.70
N ASP A 94 -1.55 20.92 11.57
CA ASP A 94 -1.91 20.09 12.73
C ASP A 94 -2.49 18.74 12.30
N LEU A 95 -3.39 18.73 11.31
CA LEU A 95 -4.02 17.50 10.83
C LEU A 95 -2.99 16.58 10.18
N LEU A 96 -2.10 17.11 9.34
CA LEU A 96 -1.06 16.34 8.68
C LEU A 96 -0.01 15.78 9.66
N LEU A 97 0.37 16.55 10.68
CA LEU A 97 1.24 16.06 11.75
C LEU A 97 0.56 14.96 12.57
N LEU A 98 -0.72 15.12 12.90
CA LEU A 98 -1.49 14.06 13.58
C LEU A 98 -1.60 12.78 12.73
N MET A 99 -1.81 12.92 11.41
CA MET A 99 -1.78 11.79 10.48
C MET A 99 -0.42 11.11 10.50
N LYS A 100 0.67 11.87 10.42
CA LYS A 100 2.04 11.33 10.44
C LYS A 100 2.37 10.60 11.73
N ASP A 101 2.10 11.22 12.88
CA ASP A 101 2.36 10.62 14.19
C ASP A 101 1.55 9.33 14.39
N LYS A 102 0.27 9.32 13.96
CA LYS A 102 -0.56 8.11 14.03
C LYS A 102 -0.01 7.00 13.14
N THR A 103 0.40 7.32 11.92
CA THR A 103 0.97 6.36 10.97
C THR A 103 2.29 5.77 11.48
N ASP A 104 3.20 6.60 12.00
CA ASP A 104 4.46 6.12 12.58
C ASP A 104 4.24 5.23 13.81
N TYR A 105 3.23 5.55 14.62
CA TYR A 105 2.85 4.75 15.76
C TYR A 105 2.37 3.34 15.39
N LEU A 106 1.84 3.12 14.17
CA LEU A 106 1.41 1.79 13.73
C LEU A 106 2.55 0.77 13.79
N VAL A 107 3.77 1.19 13.48
CA VAL A 107 4.92 0.29 13.29
C VAL A 107 6.01 0.46 14.35
N CYS A 108 5.91 1.43 15.27
CA CYS A 108 6.99 1.78 16.19
C CYS A 108 7.40 0.66 17.17
N THR A 109 6.48 -0.26 17.47
CA THR A 109 6.72 -1.41 18.36
C THR A 109 7.05 -2.70 17.62
N GLN A 110 7.03 -2.68 16.28
CA GLN A 110 7.16 -3.87 15.45
C GLN A 110 8.59 -4.03 14.95
N THR A 111 9.39 -4.86 15.63
CA THR A 111 10.83 -5.02 15.34
C THR A 111 11.11 -5.34 13.87
N LYS A 112 10.42 -6.31 13.27
CA LYS A 112 10.67 -6.68 11.87
C LYS A 112 10.29 -5.58 10.88
N LEU A 113 9.25 -4.80 11.16
CA LEU A 113 8.88 -3.66 10.33
C LEU A 113 9.91 -2.53 10.49
N GLN A 114 10.44 -2.32 11.70
CA GLN A 114 11.55 -1.39 11.93
C GLN A 114 12.82 -1.83 11.21
N ASP A 115 13.11 -3.14 11.14
CA ASP A 115 14.25 -3.68 10.39
C ASP A 115 14.08 -3.43 8.88
N LEU A 116 12.87 -3.64 8.34
CA LEU A 116 12.53 -3.31 6.95
C LEU A 116 12.74 -1.81 6.66
N LEU A 117 12.25 -0.92 7.54
CA LEU A 117 12.41 0.53 7.37
C LEU A 117 13.87 0.98 7.49
N THR A 118 14.64 0.34 8.38
CA THR A 118 16.08 0.56 8.52
C THR A 118 16.79 0.16 7.24
N TRP A 119 16.50 -1.04 6.73
CA TRP A 119 17.04 -1.53 5.46
C TRP A 119 16.69 -0.61 4.27
N ALA A 120 15.43 -0.17 4.17
CA ALA A 120 15.01 0.78 3.14
C ALA A 120 15.75 2.12 3.26
N THR A 121 15.98 2.57 4.50
CA THR A 121 16.78 3.77 4.79
C THR A 121 18.22 3.61 4.33
N GLU A 122 18.88 2.49 4.64
CA GLU A 122 20.23 2.17 4.17
C GLU A 122 20.32 2.17 2.64
N LYS A 123 19.35 1.53 1.96
CA LYS A 123 19.28 1.49 0.50
C LYS A 123 19.11 2.89 -0.10
N SER A 124 18.42 3.80 0.58
CA SER A 124 18.26 5.19 0.14
C SER A 124 19.54 6.02 0.23
N LEU A 125 20.55 5.61 1.01
CA LEU A 125 21.78 6.40 1.23
C LEU A 125 22.65 6.58 -0.03
N ILE A 126 22.39 5.83 -1.10
CA ILE A 126 23.05 6.04 -2.40
C ILE A 126 22.69 7.39 -3.03
N PHE A 127 21.57 7.99 -2.61
CA PHE A 127 21.10 9.28 -3.08
C PHE A 127 21.57 10.39 -2.14
N SER A 128 21.98 11.52 -2.69
CA SER A 128 22.43 12.68 -1.90
C SER A 128 21.26 13.51 -1.35
N GLU A 129 20.24 13.74 -2.17
CA GLU A 129 19.10 14.61 -1.86
C GLU A 129 18.02 13.89 -1.06
N ASN A 130 17.54 14.50 0.04
CA ASN A 130 16.53 13.89 0.90
C ASN A 130 15.23 13.58 0.17
N LYS A 131 14.76 14.47 -0.73
CA LYS A 131 13.56 14.21 -1.53
C LYS A 131 13.66 12.92 -2.35
N ILE A 132 14.84 12.65 -2.90
CA ILE A 132 15.12 11.42 -3.68
C ILE A 132 15.24 10.22 -2.73
N LYS A 133 15.85 10.38 -1.54
CA LYS A 133 15.88 9.33 -0.52
C LYS A 133 14.48 8.88 -0.11
N ASN A 134 13.55 9.81 0.07
CA ASN A 134 12.17 9.51 0.45
C ASN A 134 11.48 8.64 -0.61
N LYS A 135 11.61 9.03 -1.89
CA LYS A 135 11.11 8.23 -3.03
C LYS A 135 11.75 6.85 -3.10
N ALA A 136 13.05 6.75 -2.81
CA ALA A 136 13.74 5.48 -2.77
C ALA A 136 13.23 4.58 -1.63
N ARG A 137 12.99 5.13 -0.43
CA ARG A 137 12.38 4.37 0.68
C ARG A 137 10.99 3.87 0.31
N LEU A 138 10.15 4.73 -0.28
CA LEU A 138 8.83 4.35 -0.80
C LEU A 138 8.93 3.19 -1.80
N PHE A 139 9.83 3.29 -2.79
CA PHE A 139 10.09 2.24 -3.77
C PHE A 139 10.49 0.91 -3.10
N TYR A 140 11.44 0.94 -2.17
CA TYR A 140 11.90 -0.29 -1.54
C TYR A 140 10.86 -0.93 -0.62
N VAL A 141 10.03 -0.13 0.05
CA VAL A 141 8.92 -0.64 0.86
C VAL A 141 7.82 -1.24 -0.03
N SER A 142 7.50 -0.59 -1.16
CA SER A 142 6.46 -1.09 -2.08
C SER A 142 6.81 -2.47 -2.67
N LEU A 143 8.10 -2.74 -2.93
CA LEU A 143 8.53 -4.06 -3.43
C LEU A 143 8.14 -5.24 -2.51
N TYR A 144 8.04 -5.00 -1.20
CA TYR A 144 7.65 -6.02 -0.23
C TYR A 144 6.14 -6.02 0.08
N ILE A 145 5.45 -4.90 -0.13
CA ILE A 145 3.99 -4.83 -0.12
C ILE A 145 3.43 -5.78 -1.17
N ASP A 146 3.90 -5.67 -2.41
CA ASP A 146 3.43 -6.49 -3.52
C ASP A 146 3.68 -7.98 -3.27
N PHE A 147 4.83 -8.33 -2.67
CA PHE A 147 5.15 -9.74 -2.40
C PHE A 147 4.34 -10.37 -1.25
N TYR A 148 4.17 -9.68 -0.12
CA TYR A 148 3.58 -10.27 1.08
C TYR A 148 2.04 -10.21 1.11
N ILE A 149 1.42 -9.36 0.30
CA ILE A 149 -0.04 -9.14 0.33
C ILE A 149 -0.75 -9.89 -0.79
N ASP A 150 -0.11 -10.07 -1.95
CA ASP A 150 -0.70 -10.74 -3.12
C ASP A 150 -0.76 -12.27 -2.98
N THR A 151 -0.30 -12.80 -1.83
CA THR A 151 -0.27 -14.24 -1.55
C THR A 151 -1.45 -14.73 -0.71
N ASP A 152 -2.39 -13.85 -0.33
CA ASP A 152 -3.68 -14.22 0.25
C ASP A 152 -4.72 -14.34 -0.90
N VAL A 153 -4.76 -15.53 -1.50
CA VAL A 153 -5.45 -15.95 -2.75
C VAL A 153 -6.96 -15.69 -2.82
N ASN A 154 -7.58 -15.13 -1.78
CA ASN A 154 -9.01 -14.80 -1.81
C ASN A 154 -9.30 -13.42 -2.41
N ASN A 155 -8.26 -12.64 -2.71
CA ASN A 155 -8.36 -11.33 -3.32
C ASN A 155 -7.36 -11.15 -4.46
N ILE A 156 -7.13 -12.18 -5.29
CA ILE A 156 -6.71 -11.94 -6.68
C ILE A 156 -7.94 -11.39 -7.45
N SER A 157 -8.50 -10.29 -6.95
CA SER A 157 -8.78 -9.22 -7.88
C SER A 157 -7.38 -8.79 -8.27
N TYR A 158 -6.96 -9.10 -9.50
CA TYR A 158 -6.12 -8.16 -10.20
C TYR A 158 -6.71 -6.79 -9.84
N PHE A 159 -6.04 -6.03 -8.98
CA PHE A 159 -6.30 -4.61 -8.96
C PHE A 159 -5.99 -4.25 -10.40
N GLU A 160 -7.06 -4.03 -11.17
CA GLU A 160 -6.95 -3.51 -12.51
C GLU A 160 -5.91 -2.40 -12.40
N LEU A 161 -4.79 -2.58 -13.11
CA LEU A 161 -3.77 -1.55 -13.27
C LEU A 161 -4.38 -0.26 -13.85
N ASP A 162 -5.66 -0.28 -14.22
CA ASP A 162 -6.50 0.83 -14.66
C ASP A 162 -7.08 1.69 -13.51
N ASP A 163 -7.15 1.21 -12.26
CA ASP A 163 -7.67 2.02 -11.11
C ASP A 163 -6.57 2.87 -10.42
N LEU A 164 -5.32 2.77 -10.87
CA LEU A 164 -4.24 3.69 -10.49
C LEU A 164 -4.16 4.86 -11.49
N GLU A 165 -5.17 5.75 -11.46
CA GLU A 165 -5.08 7.03 -12.18
C GLU A 165 -3.89 7.90 -11.69
N ASP A 166 -3.30 7.59 -10.54
CA ASP A 166 -2.06 8.22 -10.06
C ASP A 166 -0.81 7.37 -10.36
N LYS A 167 -0.23 7.59 -11.55
CA LYS A 167 1.02 6.95 -12.03
C LYS A 167 2.24 7.23 -11.14
N SER A 168 2.13 8.13 -10.16
CA SER A 168 3.22 8.59 -9.30
C SER A 168 3.64 7.56 -8.23
N SER A 169 2.73 6.68 -7.81
CA SER A 169 2.96 5.69 -6.73
C SER A 169 3.36 4.30 -7.22
N SER A 170 3.24 4.00 -8.52
CA SER A 170 3.64 2.69 -9.04
C SER A 170 5.15 2.48 -8.86
N TYR A 171 5.55 1.38 -8.22
CA TYR A 171 6.97 1.06 -8.01
C TYR A 171 7.74 0.99 -9.34
N ILE A 172 7.06 0.67 -10.46
CA ILE A 172 7.65 0.68 -11.81
C ILE A 172 8.04 2.10 -12.23
N TYR A 173 7.18 3.08 -11.95
CA TYR A 173 7.46 4.49 -12.22
C TYR A 173 8.64 4.98 -11.37
N LEU A 174 8.63 4.70 -10.06
CA LEU A 174 9.73 5.05 -9.17
C LEU A 174 11.04 4.35 -9.56
N ALA A 175 10.98 3.09 -10.00
CA ALA A 175 12.16 2.37 -10.49
C ALA A 175 12.79 3.06 -11.70
N HIS A 176 11.96 3.58 -12.62
CA HIS A 176 12.44 4.34 -13.76
C HIS A 176 13.02 5.70 -13.33
N GLU A 177 12.26 6.47 -12.53
CA GLU A 177 12.68 7.80 -12.06
C GLU A 177 14.01 7.76 -11.30
N LEU A 178 14.19 6.75 -10.45
CA LEU A 178 15.36 6.60 -9.58
C LEU A 178 16.50 5.80 -10.22
N ASN A 179 16.34 5.33 -11.46
CA ASN A 179 17.28 4.43 -12.14
C ASN A 179 17.54 3.12 -11.36
N LEU A 180 16.49 2.60 -10.69
CA LEU A 180 16.47 1.37 -9.91
C LEU A 180 15.80 0.21 -10.66
N ARG A 181 15.72 0.30 -12.00
CA ARG A 181 15.10 -0.74 -12.83
C ARG A 181 15.69 -2.14 -12.63
N HIS A 182 17.00 -2.24 -12.38
CA HIS A 182 17.65 -3.52 -12.10
C HIS A 182 17.19 -4.13 -10.76
N ASP A 183 17.01 -3.31 -9.72
CA ASP A 183 16.46 -3.72 -8.42
C ASP A 183 15.00 -4.19 -8.57
N SER A 184 14.20 -3.50 -9.40
CA SER A 184 12.83 -3.90 -9.73
C SER A 184 12.78 -5.24 -10.48
N ILE A 185 13.62 -5.43 -11.50
CA ILE A 185 13.64 -6.65 -12.31
C ILE A 185 14.06 -7.86 -11.47
N ILE A 186 15.12 -7.75 -10.67
CA ILE A 186 15.56 -8.90 -9.87
C ILE A 186 14.54 -9.27 -8.78
N ASN A 187 13.77 -8.31 -8.28
CA ASN A 187 12.65 -8.57 -7.38
C ASN A 187 11.47 -9.24 -8.11
N SER A 188 11.17 -8.82 -9.34
CA SER A 188 10.16 -9.44 -10.22
C SER A 188 10.45 -10.92 -10.43
N ILE A 189 11.70 -11.27 -10.82
CA ILE A 189 12.15 -12.67 -10.95
C ILE A 189 11.89 -13.46 -9.66
N LEU A 190 12.23 -12.88 -8.49
CA LEU A 190 12.01 -13.57 -7.22
C LEU A 190 10.52 -13.80 -6.93
N ASN A 191 9.68 -12.79 -7.15
CA ASN A 191 8.23 -12.88 -6.91
C ASN A 191 7.60 -13.93 -7.84
N ASP A 192 7.85 -13.83 -9.14
CA ASP A 192 7.33 -14.75 -10.16
C ASP A 192 7.72 -16.20 -9.86
N THR A 193 8.99 -16.42 -9.48
CA THR A 193 9.47 -17.78 -9.15
C THR A 193 8.89 -18.31 -7.85
N LEU A 194 8.61 -17.46 -6.87
CA LEU A 194 7.89 -17.84 -5.64
C LEU A 194 6.42 -18.14 -5.91
N THR A 195 5.77 -17.41 -6.82
CA THR A 195 4.40 -17.66 -7.28
C THR A 195 4.29 -19.02 -7.95
N LEU A 196 5.19 -19.35 -8.89
CA LEU A 196 5.23 -20.68 -9.50
C LEU A 196 5.55 -21.77 -8.48
N LEU A 197 6.49 -21.50 -7.55
CA LEU A 197 6.82 -22.46 -6.50
C LEU A 197 5.60 -22.80 -5.63
N LYS A 198 4.78 -21.81 -5.26
CA LYS A 198 3.53 -22.01 -4.52
C LYS A 198 2.53 -22.81 -5.34
N PHE A 199 2.28 -22.39 -6.58
CA PHE A 199 1.35 -23.06 -7.49
C PHE A 199 1.64 -24.57 -7.65
N PHE A 200 2.91 -24.94 -7.85
CA PHE A 200 3.26 -26.33 -8.08
C PHE A 200 3.44 -27.15 -6.79
N ASN A 201 3.64 -26.53 -5.61
CA ASN A 201 3.89 -27.27 -4.36
C ASN A 201 2.73 -27.28 -3.36
N GLU A 202 1.86 -26.27 -3.36
CA GLU A 202 0.77 -26.16 -2.38
C GLU A 202 -0.51 -26.85 -2.89
N ASN A 203 -1.17 -27.61 -2.02
CA ASN A 203 -2.38 -28.35 -2.37
C ASN A 203 -3.63 -27.46 -2.23
N ILE A 204 -4.31 -27.25 -3.35
CA ILE A 204 -5.77 -27.02 -3.52
C ILE A 204 -6.29 -25.58 -3.34
N ASP A 205 -5.70 -24.72 -2.51
CA ASP A 205 -6.27 -23.36 -2.28
C ASP A 205 -5.63 -22.24 -3.12
N PHE A 206 -4.53 -22.51 -3.84
CA PHE A 206 -3.87 -21.55 -4.72
C PHE A 206 -4.24 -21.81 -6.19
N TYR A 207 -5.19 -21.05 -6.74
CA TYR A 207 -5.60 -21.16 -8.14
C TYR A 207 -4.94 -20.06 -8.98
N LEU A 208 -4.12 -20.45 -9.95
CA LEU A 208 -3.68 -19.59 -11.05
C LEU A 208 -4.34 -20.06 -12.36
N PRO A 209 -4.92 -19.14 -13.16
CA PRO A 209 -5.28 -19.43 -14.54
C PRO A 209 -4.09 -19.97 -15.33
N PHE A 210 -4.36 -20.89 -16.27
CA PHE A 210 -3.32 -21.47 -17.13
C PHE A 210 -2.51 -20.38 -17.87
N ASP A 211 -3.18 -19.45 -18.55
CA ASP A 211 -2.48 -18.37 -19.28
C ASP A 211 -1.56 -17.53 -18.39
N GLU A 212 -1.86 -17.43 -17.08
CA GLU A 212 -1.04 -16.69 -16.12
C GLU A 212 0.27 -17.42 -15.80
N VAL A 213 0.26 -18.74 -15.67
CA VAL A 213 1.48 -19.55 -15.48
C VAL A 213 2.41 -19.40 -16.69
N ASP A 214 1.86 -19.39 -17.91
CA ASP A 214 2.62 -19.18 -19.14
C ASP A 214 3.24 -17.78 -19.19
N ASN A 215 2.46 -16.75 -18.83
CA ASN A 215 2.93 -15.38 -18.76
C ASN A 215 4.04 -15.20 -17.72
N ILE A 216 3.91 -15.80 -16.53
CA ILE A 216 4.92 -15.76 -15.47
C ILE A 216 6.20 -16.45 -15.93
N ALA A 217 6.09 -17.64 -16.53
CA ALA A 217 7.27 -18.36 -17.05
C ALA A 217 8.02 -17.55 -18.11
N LEU A 218 7.29 -16.91 -19.02
CA LEU A 218 7.87 -16.03 -20.04
C LEU A 218 8.49 -14.76 -19.42
N SER A 219 7.81 -14.15 -18.44
CA SER A 219 8.28 -12.99 -17.68
C SER A 219 9.64 -13.27 -17.05
N ILE A 220 9.78 -14.39 -16.33
CA ILE A 220 11.04 -14.81 -15.71
C ILE A 220 12.18 -14.87 -16.74
N GLU A 221 11.95 -15.50 -17.91
CA GLU A 221 12.99 -15.62 -18.94
C GLU A 221 13.42 -14.25 -19.49
N GLN A 222 12.46 -13.37 -19.77
CA GLN A 222 12.69 -12.02 -20.28
C GLN A 222 13.39 -11.12 -19.26
N ASP A 223 13.00 -11.20 -17.99
CA ASP A 223 13.61 -10.47 -16.90
C ASP A 223 15.04 -10.96 -16.64
N PHE A 224 15.29 -12.26 -16.77
CA PHE A 224 16.64 -12.79 -16.73
C PHE A 224 17.51 -12.28 -17.89
N ASP A 225 16.99 -12.17 -19.11
CA ASP A 225 17.76 -11.55 -20.21
C ASP A 225 18.04 -10.08 -19.90
N SER A 226 17.01 -9.36 -19.43
CA SER A 226 17.12 -7.94 -19.08
C SER A 226 18.16 -7.70 -17.99
N ILE A 227 18.13 -8.42 -16.87
CA ILE A 227 19.08 -8.25 -15.75
C ILE A 227 20.52 -8.57 -16.16
N LEU A 228 20.70 -9.51 -17.10
CA LEU A 228 22.02 -9.88 -17.62
C LEU A 228 22.60 -8.82 -18.56
N ASP A 229 21.76 -7.98 -19.15
CA ASP A 229 22.17 -6.84 -19.98
C ASP A 229 22.53 -5.60 -19.15
N PHE A 230 22.07 -5.51 -17.90
CA PHE A 230 22.49 -4.46 -16.98
C PHE A 230 23.97 -4.61 -16.57
N LYS A 231 24.56 -3.49 -16.10
CA LYS A 231 25.93 -3.44 -15.55
C LYS A 231 26.01 -4.11 -14.17
N VAL A 232 25.86 -5.42 -14.13
CA VAL A 232 26.21 -6.25 -12.97
C VAL A 232 27.67 -6.68 -13.03
N THR A 233 28.28 -6.95 -11.87
CA THR A 233 29.68 -7.43 -11.85
C THR A 233 29.80 -8.77 -12.60
N PRO A 234 30.92 -9.07 -13.28
CA PRO A 234 31.09 -10.33 -14.01
C PRO A 234 30.84 -11.57 -13.17
N ARG A 235 31.19 -11.51 -11.87
CA ARG A 235 30.95 -12.59 -10.91
C ARG A 235 29.46 -12.82 -10.68
N VAL A 236 28.68 -11.75 -10.49
CA VAL A 236 27.21 -11.84 -10.31
C VAL A 236 26.55 -12.30 -11.60
N LYS A 237 26.97 -11.75 -12.75
CA LYS A 237 26.49 -12.16 -14.08
C LYS A 237 26.65 -13.66 -14.31
N GLY A 238 27.83 -14.21 -14.02
CA GLY A 238 28.10 -15.65 -14.17
C GLY A 238 27.22 -16.52 -13.26
N LYS A 239 26.92 -16.08 -12.03
CA LYS A 239 26.00 -16.79 -11.13
C LYS A 239 24.55 -16.75 -11.65
N LEU A 240 24.06 -15.58 -12.09
CA LEU A 240 22.71 -15.45 -12.66
C LEU A 240 22.56 -16.25 -13.95
N GLN A 241 23.58 -16.29 -14.82
CA GLN A 241 23.58 -17.13 -16.01
C GLN A 241 23.52 -18.63 -15.68
N LYS A 242 24.21 -19.06 -14.62
CA LYS A 242 24.14 -20.45 -14.15
C LYS A 242 22.72 -20.78 -13.68
N LEU A 243 22.09 -19.90 -12.89
CA LEU A 243 20.70 -20.09 -12.44
C LEU A 243 19.71 -20.11 -13.61
N LYS A 244 19.83 -19.18 -14.56
CA LYS A 244 18.97 -19.14 -15.75
C LYS A 244 18.99 -20.47 -16.51
N LYS A 245 20.18 -21.06 -16.70
CA LYS A 245 20.36 -22.33 -17.42
C LYS A 245 19.73 -23.54 -16.71
N GLN A 246 19.39 -23.44 -15.43
CA GLN A 246 18.76 -24.52 -14.68
C GLN A 246 17.24 -24.52 -14.83
N LEU A 247 16.64 -23.38 -15.22
CA LEU A 247 15.19 -23.25 -15.36
C LEU A 247 14.67 -24.14 -16.50
N PRO A 248 13.48 -24.74 -16.35
CA PRO A 248 12.79 -25.39 -17.45
C PRO A 248 12.32 -24.34 -18.48
N SER A 249 12.15 -24.77 -19.73
CA SER A 249 11.70 -23.92 -20.84
C SER A 249 10.31 -23.34 -20.57
N SER A 250 10.13 -22.04 -20.81
CA SER A 250 8.82 -21.36 -20.75
C SER A 250 7.78 -21.93 -21.73
N ASN A 251 8.20 -22.65 -22.78
CA ASN A 251 7.29 -23.31 -23.71
C ASN A 251 6.74 -24.66 -23.20
N ASP A 252 7.29 -25.17 -22.09
CA ASP A 252 7.03 -26.53 -21.60
C ASP A 252 6.21 -26.52 -20.30
N THR A 253 5.60 -25.39 -19.93
CA THR A 253 4.90 -25.15 -18.64
C THR A 253 3.90 -26.23 -18.24
N TRP A 254 3.24 -26.84 -19.22
CA TRP A 254 2.24 -27.90 -19.03
C TRP A 254 2.78 -29.32 -19.24
N GLU A 255 4.07 -29.46 -19.53
CA GLU A 255 4.72 -30.74 -19.59
C GLU A 255 5.05 -31.24 -18.17
N ARG A 256 4.91 -32.55 -17.98
CA ARG A 256 5.09 -33.18 -16.67
C ARG A 256 6.45 -32.89 -16.04
N HIS A 257 7.51 -32.75 -16.85
CA HIS A 257 8.84 -32.43 -16.34
C HIS A 257 8.93 -31.02 -15.77
N TYR A 258 8.13 -30.06 -16.24
CA TYR A 258 8.12 -28.69 -15.73
C TYR A 258 7.58 -28.65 -14.30
N GLU A 259 6.43 -29.28 -14.07
CA GLU A 259 5.86 -29.48 -12.74
C GLU A 259 6.81 -30.26 -11.81
N GLU A 260 7.36 -31.38 -12.28
CA GLU A 260 8.30 -32.20 -11.51
C GLU A 260 9.58 -31.43 -11.15
N TRP A 261 10.02 -30.51 -12.01
CA TRP A 261 11.16 -29.64 -11.73
C TRP A 261 10.84 -28.65 -10.60
N TRP A 262 9.69 -27.97 -10.63
CA TRP A 262 9.30 -27.05 -9.55
C TRP A 262 9.10 -27.77 -8.22
N LYS A 263 8.56 -28.99 -8.25
CA LYS A 263 8.36 -29.84 -7.06
C LYS A 263 9.66 -30.34 -6.44
N SER A 264 10.71 -30.56 -7.25
CA SER A 264 11.96 -31.19 -6.78
C SER A 264 13.14 -30.22 -6.65
N GLN A 265 13.29 -29.26 -7.56
CA GLN A 265 14.42 -28.33 -7.66
C GLN A 265 14.03 -26.88 -7.36
N GLY A 266 12.78 -26.47 -7.60
CA GLY A 266 12.34 -25.08 -7.50
C GLY A 266 12.69 -24.42 -6.16
N GLY A 267 12.47 -25.12 -5.04
CA GLY A 267 12.78 -24.59 -3.71
C GLY A 267 14.28 -24.30 -3.50
N PHE A 268 15.15 -25.23 -3.92
CA PHE A 268 16.60 -25.03 -3.86
C PHE A 268 17.06 -23.89 -4.78
N TRP A 269 16.45 -23.80 -5.96
CA TRP A 269 16.74 -22.75 -6.93
C TRP A 269 16.41 -21.35 -6.36
N VAL A 270 15.25 -21.20 -5.72
CA VAL A 270 14.84 -19.92 -5.10
C VAL A 270 15.78 -19.54 -3.96
N ILE A 271 16.24 -20.51 -3.16
CA ILE A 271 17.24 -20.27 -2.11
C ILE A 271 18.56 -19.75 -2.71
N GLU A 272 19.06 -20.37 -3.79
CA GLU A 272 20.29 -19.92 -4.47
C GLU A 272 20.12 -18.51 -5.07
N LEU A 273 18.94 -18.19 -5.63
CA LEU A 273 18.61 -16.83 -6.11
C LEU A 273 18.64 -15.82 -4.95
N ARG A 274 17.93 -16.09 -3.85
CA ARG A 274 17.90 -15.19 -2.68
C ARG A 274 19.28 -14.97 -2.09
N GLU A 275 20.11 -16.01 -2.01
CA GLU A 275 21.50 -15.85 -1.56
C GLU A 275 22.30 -14.88 -2.45
N ILE A 276 22.10 -14.92 -3.77
CA ILE A 276 22.75 -13.98 -4.68
C ILE A 276 22.21 -12.57 -4.46
N MET A 277 20.90 -12.42 -4.32
CA MET A 277 20.24 -11.13 -4.07
C MET A 277 20.74 -10.47 -2.79
N VAL A 278 20.73 -11.20 -1.67
CA VAL A 278 21.17 -10.70 -0.37
C VAL A 278 22.65 -10.31 -0.42
N LYS A 279 23.51 -11.20 -0.92
CA LYS A 279 24.98 -10.96 -0.91
C LYS A 279 25.43 -9.90 -1.92
N SER A 280 24.73 -9.72 -3.02
CA SER A 280 25.20 -8.89 -4.13
C SER A 280 24.43 -7.57 -4.30
N PHE A 281 23.18 -7.52 -3.84
CA PHE A 281 22.28 -6.36 -4.00
C PHE A 281 21.75 -5.82 -2.66
N ASN A 282 21.98 -6.54 -1.55
CA ASN A 282 21.33 -6.30 -0.26
C ASN A 282 19.79 -6.25 -0.43
N MET A 283 19.21 -7.26 -1.08
CA MET A 283 17.80 -7.37 -1.42
C MET A 283 17.32 -8.83 -1.33
N GLY A 284 16.00 -9.05 -1.43
CA GLY A 284 15.41 -10.39 -1.40
C GLY A 284 15.45 -11.03 -0.01
N HIS A 285 15.42 -10.21 1.04
CA HIS A 285 15.43 -10.66 2.43
C HIS A 285 14.10 -11.32 2.76
N ASP A 286 14.17 -12.47 3.42
CA ASP A 286 13.00 -13.11 4.00
C ASP A 286 12.76 -12.56 5.40
N TRP A 287 11.91 -11.55 5.50
CA TRP A 287 11.56 -10.95 6.79
C TRP A 287 10.67 -11.87 7.64
N GLN A 288 10.08 -12.93 7.06
CA GLN A 288 9.21 -13.87 7.76
C GLN A 288 8.06 -13.16 8.51
N PHE A 289 7.39 -12.22 7.85
CA PHE A 289 6.23 -11.55 8.42
C PHE A 289 5.09 -12.54 8.68
N SER A 290 4.45 -12.42 9.84
CA SER A 290 3.14 -13.00 10.12
C SER A 290 2.05 -12.33 9.28
N LYS A 291 0.86 -12.95 9.21
CA LYS A 291 -0.29 -12.33 8.50
C LYS A 291 -0.64 -10.97 9.09
N GLU A 292 -0.55 -10.84 10.42
CA GLU A 292 -0.80 -9.61 11.14
C GLU A 292 0.26 -8.54 10.82
N GLU A 293 1.54 -8.91 10.77
CA GLU A 293 2.63 -8.00 10.39
C GLU A 293 2.49 -7.54 8.92
N SER A 294 2.12 -8.44 8.00
CA SER A 294 1.88 -8.08 6.58
C SER A 294 0.69 -7.13 6.42
N ALA A 295 -0.42 -7.40 7.12
CA ALA A 295 -1.59 -6.52 7.11
C ALA A 295 -1.26 -5.14 7.69
N LEU A 296 -0.48 -5.09 8.76
CA LEU A 296 -0.04 -3.84 9.38
C LEU A 296 0.93 -3.06 8.48
N LEU A 297 1.84 -3.75 7.78
CA LEU A 297 2.70 -3.12 6.77
C LEU A 297 1.87 -2.49 5.65
N LYS A 298 0.79 -3.15 5.20
CA LYS A 298 -0.17 -2.58 4.23
C LYS A 298 -0.83 -1.32 4.77
N GLN A 299 -1.37 -1.38 5.99
CA GLN A 299 -2.00 -0.22 6.62
C GLN A 299 -1.04 0.96 6.77
N TYR A 300 0.21 0.70 7.15
CA TYR A 300 1.26 1.70 7.22
C TYR A 300 1.56 2.33 5.85
N TYR A 301 1.67 1.49 4.81
CA TYR A 301 1.90 1.95 3.44
C TYR A 301 0.75 2.82 2.93
N ASP A 302 -0.49 2.33 3.03
CA ASP A 302 -1.70 3.02 2.56
C ASP A 302 -1.91 4.36 3.29
N ALA A 303 -1.60 4.41 4.59
CA ALA A 303 -1.67 5.64 5.37
C ALA A 303 -0.59 6.66 4.96
N ASN A 304 0.63 6.21 4.61
CA ASN A 304 1.66 7.10 4.07
C ASN A 304 1.31 7.58 2.65
N GLU A 305 0.70 6.73 1.82
CA GLU A 305 0.23 7.12 0.50
C GLU A 305 -0.85 8.22 0.60
N LEU A 306 -1.82 8.06 1.50
CA LEU A 306 -2.80 9.11 1.78
C LEU A 306 -2.11 10.42 2.20
N ILE A 307 -1.11 10.37 3.10
CA ILE A 307 -0.35 11.56 3.50
C ILE A 307 0.35 12.22 2.29
N ILE A 308 0.93 11.43 1.38
CA ILE A 308 1.59 11.95 0.17
C ILE A 308 0.58 12.62 -0.77
N GLN A 309 -0.59 12.00 -0.98
CA GLN A 309 -1.67 12.58 -1.77
C GLN A 309 -2.15 13.91 -1.16
N CYS A 310 -2.34 13.91 0.15
CA CYS A 310 -2.69 15.09 0.93
C CYS A 310 -1.65 16.21 0.75
N LEU A 311 -0.35 15.92 0.91
CA LEU A 311 0.72 16.91 0.72
C LEU A 311 0.77 17.45 -0.71
N THR A 312 0.54 16.61 -1.71
CA THR A 312 0.60 16.98 -3.13
C THR A 312 -0.54 17.92 -3.51
N ASN A 313 -1.74 17.70 -2.96
CA ASN A 313 -2.94 18.44 -3.29
C ASN A 313 -3.24 19.63 -2.34
N CYS A 314 -2.56 19.70 -1.19
CA CYS A 314 -2.81 20.72 -0.16
C CYS A 314 -1.97 21.98 -0.38
N SER A 315 -2.63 23.10 -0.69
CA SER A 315 -1.96 24.42 -0.80
C SER A 315 -1.79 25.16 0.53
N VAL A 316 -2.41 24.66 1.60
CA VAL A 316 -2.51 25.31 2.93
C VAL A 316 -1.61 24.69 4.00
N VAL A 317 -0.59 23.94 3.59
CA VAL A 317 0.45 23.39 4.48
C VAL A 317 1.67 24.31 4.49
N SER A 318 2.25 24.55 5.67
CA SER A 318 3.48 25.33 5.77
C SER A 318 4.67 24.57 5.18
N SER A 319 5.62 25.29 4.60
CA SER A 319 6.85 24.67 4.05
C SER A 319 7.64 23.90 5.12
N ALA A 320 7.53 24.28 6.39
CA ALA A 320 8.24 23.62 7.47
C ALA A 320 7.63 22.25 7.79
N VAL A 321 6.29 22.15 7.85
CA VAL A 321 5.58 20.89 8.07
C VAL A 321 5.70 19.98 6.86
N HIS A 322 5.56 20.54 5.65
CA HIS A 322 5.74 19.78 4.41
C HIS A 322 7.11 19.09 4.37
N GLN A 323 8.19 19.85 4.64
CA GLN A 323 9.54 19.29 4.68
C GLN A 323 9.76 18.30 5.82
N GLU A 324 9.19 18.54 6.99
CA GLU A 324 9.28 17.61 8.12
C GLU A 324 8.66 16.26 7.78
N ILE A 325 7.44 16.27 7.24
CA ILE A 325 6.75 15.03 6.87
C ILE A 325 7.52 14.34 5.74
N GLU A 326 7.85 15.05 4.66
CA GLU A 326 8.63 14.47 3.56
C GLU A 326 9.90 13.79 4.06
N ASN A 327 10.74 14.50 4.84
CA ASN A 327 12.02 13.98 5.31
C ASN A 327 11.88 12.75 6.23
N THR A 328 10.71 12.56 6.85
CA THR A 328 10.45 11.48 7.82
C THR A 328 9.56 10.36 7.28
N LEU A 329 9.11 10.42 6.01
CA LEU A 329 8.36 9.34 5.37
C LEU A 329 9.18 8.06 5.29
N PHE A 330 8.60 6.92 5.69
CA PHE A 330 9.23 5.60 5.65
C PHE A 330 10.57 5.49 6.39
N LEU A 331 10.80 6.30 7.44
CA LEU A 331 11.96 6.15 8.32
C LEU A 331 11.66 5.21 9.49
N PRO A 332 12.68 4.49 10.01
CA PRO A 332 12.55 3.82 11.30
C PRO A 332 12.40 4.85 12.42
N THR A 333 11.72 4.47 13.50
CA THR A 333 11.39 5.34 14.64
C THR A 333 12.63 6.03 15.21
N ALA A 334 13.76 5.33 15.31
CA ALA A 334 15.01 5.89 15.82
C ALA A 334 15.52 7.09 14.98
N GLU A 335 15.38 7.04 13.66
CA GLU A 335 15.80 8.14 12.77
C GLU A 335 14.77 9.29 12.79
N ILE A 336 13.47 8.99 12.99
CA ILE A 336 12.44 10.02 13.19
C ILE A 336 12.70 10.80 14.48
N GLU A 337 12.98 10.10 15.58
CA GLU A 337 13.31 10.74 16.85
C GLU A 337 14.59 11.57 16.77
N LYS A 338 15.60 11.08 16.05
CA LYS A 338 16.83 11.82 15.79
C LYS A 338 16.55 13.10 15.00
N TYR A 339 15.77 13.01 13.92
CA TYR A 339 15.36 14.18 13.15
C TYR A 339 14.63 15.22 14.01
N LYS A 340 13.72 14.78 14.88
CA LYS A 340 12.98 15.67 15.81
C LYS A 340 13.93 16.34 16.83
N ARG A 341 14.95 15.63 17.33
CA ARG A 341 15.97 16.20 18.23
C ARG A 341 16.84 17.26 17.52
N ASP A 342 17.36 16.93 16.33
CA ASP A 342 18.25 17.80 15.57
C ASP A 342 17.58 19.13 15.14
N LYS A 343 16.24 19.17 15.09
CA LYS A 343 15.45 20.37 14.78
C LYS A 343 15.25 21.30 16.00
N LEU A 344 15.40 20.77 17.22
CA LEU A 344 15.24 21.52 18.47
C LEU A 344 16.56 22.15 18.95
N GLU A 345 17.69 21.67 18.45
CA GLU A 345 19.04 22.24 18.63
C GLU A 345 19.33 23.31 17.57
#